data_AF-T1AEI8-F1
#
_entry.id   AF-T1AEI8-F1
#
_cell.length_a   1.000
_cell.length_b   1.000
_cell.length_c   1.000
_cell.angle_alpha   90.00
_cell.angle_beta   90.00
_cell.angle_gamma   90.00
#
_symmetry.space_group_name_H-M   'P 1'
#
loop_
_entity.id
_entity.type
_entity.pdbx_description
1 polymer ?
#
loop_
_entity_poly.entity_id
_entity_poly.type
_entity_poly.pdbx_seq_one_letter_code
_entity_poly.pdbx_strand_id
1 'polypeptide(L)'
;MVCPGLGRSLLGIRGLDALGRRGRHAGPGAPGLGAAFANETPGVQAPAAAQTFEGSIALLKSIGALEVHYDVAAVADYRLIPNLLEPHGAAWELVFASDPMVLVYNPSVAAFAGLNTTNWAARLQSPGVLLGVANASIDPLGYAQIFALELAESAGSGVANASSLYRHFYSGAPGSLATPDPATTRIAPEADAAALVESGTVSAFLIYRSYALSTHLSY
;
A
#
# COMPACT_ATOMS: atom_id res chain seq x y z
N MET A 1 0.43 -0.54 15.89
CA MET A 1 -0.59 0.41 16.32
C MET A 1 -1.50 0.72 15.16
N VAL A 2 -2.79 0.47 15.33
CA VAL A 2 -3.82 0.92 14.39
C VAL A 2 -4.13 2.37 14.74
N CYS A 3 -3.83 3.32 13.86
CA CYS A 3 -4.17 4.72 14.13
C CYS A 3 -5.68 4.93 13.90
N PRO A 4 -6.41 5.57 14.83
CA PRO A 4 -7.81 5.91 14.63
C PRO A 4 -7.99 6.80 13.39
N GLY A 5 -9.01 6.53 12.57
CA GLY A 5 -9.28 7.28 11.34
C GLY A 5 -8.64 6.73 10.05
N LEU A 6 -7.85 5.66 10.15
CA LEU A 6 -7.27 4.99 8.98
C LEU A 6 -8.28 4.03 8.33
N GLY A 7 -8.58 4.26 7.05
CA GLY A 7 -9.53 3.47 6.26
C GLY A 7 -9.09 2.02 6.04
N ARG A 8 -10.05 1.18 5.59
CA ARG A 8 -9.82 -0.22 5.19
C ARG A 8 -9.53 -0.26 3.69
N SER A 9 -8.39 -0.80 3.28
CA SER A 9 -8.15 -1.17 1.87
C SER A 9 -8.78 -2.52 1.58
N LEU A 10 -9.35 -2.74 0.39
CA LEU A 10 -10.09 -3.95 0.00
C LEU A 10 -9.42 -4.60 -1.21
N LEU A 11 -9.04 -5.88 -1.05
CA LEU A 11 -8.29 -6.65 -2.06
C LEU A 11 -9.27 -7.38 -3.00
N GLY A 12 -9.08 -7.23 -4.32
CA GLY A 12 -9.89 -7.88 -5.37
C GLY A 12 -9.13 -8.95 -6.15
N ILE A 13 -9.76 -10.04 -6.61
CA ILE A 13 -9.19 -11.06 -7.54
C ILE A 13 -9.95 -11.04 -8.87
N ARG A 14 -9.20 -11.19 -9.98
CA ARG A 14 -9.71 -11.49 -11.33
C ARG A 14 -9.33 -12.92 -11.74
N GLY A 15 -10.20 -13.62 -12.47
CA GLY A 15 -9.83 -14.77 -13.31
C GLY A 15 -10.03 -14.45 -14.79
N LEU A 16 -9.03 -14.75 -15.63
CA LEU A 16 -9.17 -14.73 -17.09
C LEU A 16 -9.50 -16.11 -17.65
N ASP A 17 -10.28 -16.12 -18.73
CA ASP A 17 -10.53 -17.32 -19.52
C ASP A 17 -9.23 -17.98 -19.99
N ALA A 18 -9.10 -19.26 -19.65
CA ALA A 18 -7.96 -20.11 -19.91
C ALA A 18 -7.84 -20.46 -21.40
N LEU A 19 -7.30 -19.54 -22.22
CA LEU A 19 -6.80 -19.86 -23.55
C LEU A 19 -5.34 -20.34 -23.47
N GLY A 20 -5.15 -21.54 -22.90
CA GLY A 20 -4.13 -22.51 -23.28
C GLY A 20 -2.65 -22.10 -23.38
N ARG A 21 -2.20 -20.98 -22.80
CA ARG A 21 -0.79 -20.56 -22.84
C ARG A 21 -0.33 -20.03 -21.48
N ARG A 22 0.84 -20.53 -21.05
CA ARG A 22 1.48 -20.29 -19.74
C ARG A 22 1.42 -18.80 -19.35
N GLY A 23 0.67 -18.47 -18.29
CA GLY A 23 0.51 -17.10 -17.83
C GLY A 23 1.27 -16.78 -16.55
N ARG A 24 1.18 -15.49 -16.20
CA ARG A 24 1.82 -14.85 -15.04
C ARG A 24 0.76 -14.51 -13.99
N HIS A 25 1.16 -14.47 -12.73
CA HIS A 25 0.30 -14.08 -11.60
C HIS A 25 0.82 -12.77 -11.00
N ALA A 26 -0.07 -11.87 -10.56
CA ALA A 26 0.36 -10.62 -9.93
C ALA A 26 -0.56 -10.22 -8.77
N GLY A 27 0.01 -9.72 -7.68
CA GLY A 27 -0.75 -9.20 -6.55
C GLY A 27 0.11 -8.93 -5.32
N PRO A 28 -0.35 -8.10 -4.35
CA PRO A 28 0.44 -7.77 -3.18
C PRO A 28 0.61 -8.99 -2.26
N GLY A 29 1.86 -9.27 -1.89
CA GLY A 29 2.19 -9.95 -0.63
C GLY A 29 1.62 -11.36 -0.38
N ALA A 30 1.42 -12.20 -1.39
CA ALA A 30 1.06 -13.61 -1.20
C ALA A 30 2.19 -14.60 -1.57
N PRO A 31 3.43 -14.44 -1.03
CA PRO A 31 4.49 -15.40 -1.28
C PRO A 31 4.04 -16.79 -0.80
N GLY A 32 4.02 -17.74 -1.72
CA GLY A 32 3.61 -19.12 -1.44
C GLY A 32 2.21 -19.50 -1.89
N LEU A 33 1.29 -18.56 -2.19
CA LEU A 33 -0.05 -18.93 -2.69
C LEU A 33 0.03 -19.68 -4.02
N GLY A 34 0.82 -19.16 -4.98
CA GLY A 34 1.04 -19.85 -6.25
C GLY A 34 1.67 -21.24 -6.07
N ALA A 35 2.65 -21.36 -5.17
CA ALA A 35 3.30 -22.63 -4.88
C ALA A 35 2.35 -23.64 -4.22
N ALA A 36 1.55 -23.20 -3.25
CA ALA A 36 0.53 -24.02 -2.59
C ALA A 36 -0.52 -24.50 -3.61
N PHE A 37 -1.03 -23.60 -4.44
CA PHE A 37 -2.00 -23.93 -5.49
C PHE A 37 -1.45 -24.94 -6.50
N ALA A 38 -0.21 -24.75 -6.96
CA ALA A 38 0.45 -25.69 -7.88
C ALA A 38 0.70 -27.07 -7.25
N ASN A 39 0.97 -27.13 -5.94
CA ASN A 39 1.17 -28.39 -5.22
C ASN A 39 -0.15 -29.17 -5.05
N GLU A 40 -1.27 -28.47 -4.88
CA GLU A 40 -2.59 -29.07 -4.72
C GLU A 40 -3.30 -29.37 -6.05
N THR A 41 -2.82 -28.81 -7.17
CA THR A 41 -3.47 -28.91 -8.48
C THR A 41 -2.57 -29.59 -9.51
N PRO A 42 -2.78 -30.90 -9.80
CA PRO A 42 -1.99 -31.62 -10.78
C PRO A 42 -1.95 -30.93 -12.16
N GLY A 43 -0.75 -30.72 -12.70
CA GLY A 43 -0.54 -30.14 -14.03
C GLY A 43 -0.50 -28.61 -14.08
N VAL A 44 -0.77 -27.91 -12.97
CA VAL A 44 -0.63 -26.45 -12.88
C VAL A 44 0.79 -26.08 -12.45
N GLN A 45 1.32 -24.98 -12.99
CA GLN A 45 2.59 -24.39 -12.59
C GLN A 45 2.43 -22.92 -12.27
N ALA A 46 2.97 -22.49 -11.13
CA ALA A 46 2.98 -21.09 -10.72
C ALA A 46 4.40 -20.71 -10.22
N PRO A 47 5.42 -20.72 -11.10
CA PRO A 47 6.79 -20.46 -10.69
C PRO A 47 6.94 -19.04 -10.16
N ALA A 48 7.80 -18.83 -9.16
CA ALA A 48 8.03 -17.50 -8.59
C ALA A 48 8.43 -16.45 -9.63
N ALA A 49 9.17 -16.86 -10.68
CA ALA A 49 9.56 -15.98 -11.78
C ALA A 49 8.38 -15.49 -12.66
N ALA A 50 7.24 -16.17 -12.61
CA ALA A 50 6.01 -15.74 -13.27
C ALA A 50 5.14 -14.86 -12.36
N GLN A 51 5.57 -14.61 -11.12
CA GLN A 51 4.86 -13.76 -10.16
C GLN A 51 5.44 -12.35 -10.19
N THR A 52 4.60 -11.33 -10.38
CA THR A 52 5.03 -9.92 -10.36
C THR A 52 4.34 -9.16 -9.24
N PHE A 53 5.12 -8.39 -8.49
CA PHE A 53 4.65 -7.57 -7.38
C PHE A 53 4.88 -6.10 -7.74
N GLU A 54 3.79 -5.37 -7.98
CA GLU A 54 3.83 -3.94 -8.34
C GLU A 54 2.61 -3.21 -7.79
N GLY A 55 2.67 -1.87 -7.77
CA GLY A 55 1.53 -1.04 -7.37
C GLY A 55 0.30 -1.32 -8.23
N SER A 56 -0.88 -1.39 -7.63
CA SER A 56 -2.06 -1.90 -8.33
C SER A 56 -2.47 -1.09 -9.56
N ILE A 57 -2.25 0.23 -9.58
CA ILE A 57 -2.54 1.04 -10.77
C ILE A 57 -1.57 0.70 -11.90
N ALA A 58 -0.28 0.47 -11.58
CA ALA A 58 0.70 0.03 -12.58
C ALA A 58 0.32 -1.34 -13.17
N LEU A 59 -0.06 -2.29 -12.32
CA LEU A 59 -0.55 -3.61 -12.75
C LEU A 59 -1.76 -3.52 -13.68
N LEU A 60 -2.77 -2.75 -13.30
CA LEU A 60 -3.98 -2.66 -14.13
C LEU A 60 -3.72 -1.91 -15.44
N LYS A 61 -2.83 -0.92 -15.45
CA LYS A 61 -2.38 -0.26 -16.68
C LYS A 61 -1.58 -1.21 -17.58
N SER A 62 -0.77 -2.10 -17.02
CA SER A 62 -0.04 -3.10 -17.83
C SER A 62 -1.01 -4.05 -18.52
N ILE A 63 -2.09 -4.45 -17.85
CA ILE A 63 -3.15 -5.27 -18.45
C ILE A 63 -3.94 -4.47 -19.50
N GLY A 64 -4.51 -3.33 -19.12
CA GLY A 64 -5.50 -2.63 -19.95
C GLY A 64 -4.91 -1.77 -21.07
N ALA A 65 -3.76 -1.14 -20.83
CA ALA A 65 -3.15 -0.21 -21.80
C ALA A 65 -1.96 -0.82 -22.55
N LEU A 66 -1.20 -1.73 -21.90
CA LEU A 66 -0.04 -2.38 -22.52
C LEU A 66 -0.35 -3.82 -22.99
N GLU A 67 -1.59 -4.27 -22.81
CA GLU A 67 -2.07 -5.59 -23.22
C GLU A 67 -1.22 -6.76 -22.69
N VAL A 68 -0.64 -6.58 -21.49
CA VAL A 68 0.12 -7.63 -20.83
C VAL A 68 -0.85 -8.66 -20.24
N HIS A 69 -0.67 -9.91 -20.65
CA HIS A 69 -1.52 -11.01 -20.17
C HIS A 69 -1.04 -11.56 -18.81
N TYR A 70 -2.01 -11.71 -17.92
CA TYR A 70 -1.93 -12.38 -16.62
C TYR A 70 -3.11 -13.33 -16.48
N ASP A 71 -2.96 -14.43 -15.75
CA ASP A 71 -4.08 -15.36 -15.47
C ASP A 71 -4.92 -14.86 -14.29
N VAL A 72 -4.23 -14.30 -13.30
CA VAL A 72 -4.80 -13.77 -12.06
C VAL A 72 -4.12 -12.45 -11.74
N ALA A 73 -4.94 -11.43 -11.50
CA ALA A 73 -4.51 -10.14 -10.99
C ALA A 73 -5.23 -9.88 -9.65
N ALA A 74 -4.46 -9.48 -8.64
CA ALA A 74 -4.99 -9.03 -7.37
C ALA A 74 -4.54 -7.60 -7.04
N VAL A 75 -5.48 -6.76 -6.59
CA VAL A 75 -5.25 -5.32 -6.41
C VAL A 75 -5.78 -4.83 -5.07
N ALA A 76 -5.05 -3.88 -4.46
CA ALA A 76 -5.35 -3.32 -3.12
C ALA A 76 -6.57 -2.38 -3.08
N ASP A 77 -7.06 -1.96 -4.24
CA ASP A 77 -8.33 -1.25 -4.38
C ASP A 77 -9.14 -1.86 -5.52
N TYR A 78 -10.16 -2.65 -5.17
CA TYR A 78 -11.05 -3.31 -6.13
C TYR A 78 -11.71 -2.33 -7.10
N ARG A 79 -12.00 -1.08 -6.68
CA ARG A 79 -12.67 -0.08 -7.52
C ARG A 79 -11.85 0.30 -8.76
N LEU A 80 -10.55 0.00 -8.77
CA LEU A 80 -9.70 0.24 -9.93
C LEU A 80 -9.99 -0.74 -11.09
N ILE A 81 -10.51 -1.94 -10.82
CA ILE A 81 -10.80 -2.94 -11.85
C ILE A 81 -11.87 -2.42 -12.83
N PRO A 82 -13.09 -2.02 -12.40
CA PRO A 82 -14.09 -1.51 -13.33
C PRO A 82 -13.61 -0.23 -14.02
N ASN A 83 -12.86 0.62 -13.31
CA ASN A 83 -12.38 1.89 -13.87
C ASN A 83 -11.30 1.76 -14.95
N LEU A 84 -10.43 0.74 -14.85
CA LEU A 84 -9.27 0.60 -15.74
C LEU A 84 -9.37 -0.57 -16.71
N LEU A 85 -10.20 -1.55 -16.39
CA LEU A 85 -10.29 -2.79 -17.16
C LEU A 85 -11.66 -3.01 -17.79
N GLU A 86 -12.77 -2.54 -17.21
CA GLU A 86 -14.07 -2.79 -17.85
C GLU A 86 -14.31 -1.90 -19.08
N PRO A 87 -15.03 -2.41 -20.10
CA PRO A 87 -15.61 -3.77 -20.19
C PRO A 87 -14.68 -4.83 -20.82
N HIS A 88 -13.48 -4.47 -21.28
CA HIS A 88 -12.68 -5.32 -22.18
C HIS A 88 -11.60 -6.16 -21.50
N GLY A 89 -11.14 -5.70 -20.36
CA GLY A 89 -10.06 -6.25 -19.56
C GLY A 89 -10.51 -6.88 -18.26
N ALA A 90 -11.80 -7.03 -17.96
CA ALA A 90 -12.30 -7.84 -16.84
C ALA A 90 -13.78 -8.18 -17.10
N ALA A 91 -14.17 -9.44 -16.88
CA ALA A 91 -15.56 -9.87 -16.98
C ALA A 91 -16.26 -9.97 -15.61
N TRP A 92 -15.46 -10.09 -14.54
CA TRP A 92 -15.91 -10.18 -13.16
C TRP A 92 -14.77 -9.80 -12.20
N GLU A 93 -15.16 -9.47 -10.97
CA GLU A 93 -14.28 -9.22 -9.84
C GLU A 93 -14.85 -9.81 -8.55
N LEU A 94 -13.98 -10.13 -7.58
CA LEU A 94 -14.39 -10.58 -6.25
C LEU A 94 -13.58 -9.85 -5.18
N VAL A 95 -14.26 -9.20 -4.24
CA VAL A 95 -13.66 -8.62 -3.03
C VAL A 95 -13.45 -9.72 -1.98
N PHE A 96 -12.23 -9.93 -1.51
CA PHE A 96 -11.91 -11.09 -0.66
C PHE A 96 -11.13 -10.78 0.61
N ALA A 97 -10.47 -9.62 0.71
CA ALA A 97 -9.74 -9.25 1.92
C ALA A 97 -9.86 -7.76 2.23
N SER A 98 -9.60 -7.40 3.50
CA SER A 98 -9.41 -6.01 3.90
C SER A 98 -8.17 -5.85 4.78
N ASP A 99 -7.46 -4.73 4.65
CA ASP A 99 -6.26 -4.46 5.44
C ASP A 99 -6.30 -3.08 6.11
N PRO A 100 -6.17 -2.99 7.44
CA PRO A 100 -6.02 -1.71 8.12
C PRO A 100 -4.60 -1.16 7.93
N MET A 101 -4.49 0.15 7.76
CA MET A 101 -3.19 0.82 7.77
C MET A 101 -2.66 1.02 9.20
N VAL A 102 -1.35 0.93 9.36
CA VAL A 102 -0.61 1.09 10.61
C VAL A 102 0.60 1.98 10.37
N LEU A 103 1.13 2.57 11.45
CA LEU A 103 2.40 3.29 11.40
C LEU A 103 3.53 2.34 11.81
N VAL A 104 4.37 1.93 10.88
CA VAL A 104 5.65 1.28 11.20
C VAL A 104 6.71 2.36 11.44
N TYR A 105 7.64 2.10 12.35
CA TYR A 105 8.66 3.08 12.72
C TYR A 105 9.97 2.44 13.16
N ASN A 106 11.05 3.19 13.03
CA ASN A 106 12.36 2.78 13.54
C ASN A 106 12.42 3.06 15.06
N PRO A 107 12.56 2.02 15.91
CA PRO A 107 12.55 2.20 17.36
C PRO A 107 13.78 2.96 17.89
N SER A 108 14.84 3.07 17.10
CA SER A 108 16.06 3.81 17.44
C SER A 108 15.88 5.32 17.35
N VAL A 109 14.82 5.80 16.69
CA VAL A 109 14.52 7.23 16.57
C VAL A 109 13.90 7.72 17.88
N ALA A 110 14.63 8.60 18.59
CA ALA A 110 14.24 9.08 19.91
C ALA A 110 12.84 9.72 19.96
N ALA A 111 12.38 10.34 18.87
CA ALA A 111 11.04 10.93 18.78
C ALA A 111 9.91 9.90 18.97
N PHE A 112 10.15 8.62 18.65
CA PHE A 112 9.16 7.55 18.79
C PHE A 112 9.21 6.82 20.14
N ALA A 113 10.03 7.28 21.08
CA ALA A 113 9.98 6.76 22.44
C ALA A 113 8.58 7.01 23.06
N GLY A 114 7.92 5.92 23.48
CA GLY A 114 6.57 5.97 24.02
C GLY A 114 5.49 6.35 23.00
N LEU A 115 5.70 6.02 21.72
CA LEU A 115 4.70 6.20 20.66
C LEU A 115 3.39 5.49 21.01
N ASN A 116 2.27 6.19 20.83
CA ASN A 116 0.94 5.66 21.09
C ASN A 116 -0.15 6.29 20.20
N THR A 117 -1.39 5.79 20.33
CA THR A 117 -2.51 6.12 19.41
C THR A 117 -2.94 7.56 19.50
N THR A 118 -2.56 8.26 20.57
CA THR A 118 -2.91 9.65 20.81
C THR A 118 -1.80 10.63 20.41
N ASN A 119 -0.54 10.17 20.38
CA ASN A 119 0.62 11.06 20.18
C ASN A 119 1.34 10.86 18.84
N TRP A 120 1.00 9.84 18.05
CA TRP A 120 1.71 9.49 16.82
C TRP A 120 1.85 10.66 15.83
N ALA A 121 0.79 11.45 15.63
CA ALA A 121 0.81 12.60 14.73
C ALA A 121 1.80 13.68 15.19
N ALA A 122 1.87 13.94 16.50
CA ALA A 122 2.84 14.87 17.06
C ALA A 122 4.28 14.34 16.93
N ARG A 123 4.49 13.03 17.14
CA ARG A 123 5.82 12.42 16.99
C ARG A 123 6.30 12.44 15.55
N LEU A 124 5.42 12.20 14.59
CA LEU A 124 5.73 12.27 13.17
C LEU A 124 6.20 13.66 12.73
N GLN A 125 5.68 14.72 13.34
CA GLN A 125 6.05 16.11 13.02
C GLN A 125 7.33 16.58 13.76
N SER A 126 8.05 15.68 14.44
CA SER A 126 9.26 16.05 15.18
C SER A 126 10.40 16.41 14.22
N PRO A 127 11.27 17.38 14.57
CA PRO A 127 12.40 17.75 13.72
C PRO A 127 13.29 16.57 13.36
N GLY A 128 13.61 16.43 12.07
CA GLY A 128 14.47 15.37 11.55
C GLY A 128 13.77 14.02 11.32
N VAL A 129 12.48 13.89 11.63
CA VAL A 129 11.69 12.71 11.26
C VAL A 129 11.39 12.75 9.77
N LEU A 130 11.66 11.63 9.10
CA LEU A 130 11.37 11.43 7.68
C LEU A 130 10.27 10.38 7.52
N LEU A 131 9.23 10.71 6.76
CA LEU A 131 8.13 9.80 6.43
C LEU A 131 8.36 9.16 5.06
N GLY A 132 8.38 7.83 5.02
CA GLY A 132 8.31 7.07 3.77
C GLY A 132 6.87 6.94 3.27
N VAL A 133 6.68 7.18 1.97
CA VAL A 133 5.37 7.12 1.31
C VAL A 133 5.48 6.39 -0.03
N ALA A 134 4.41 5.70 -0.43
CA ALA A 134 4.32 5.09 -1.75
C ALA A 134 3.90 6.12 -2.80
N ASN A 135 4.21 5.84 -4.06
CA ASN A 135 3.84 6.73 -5.16
C ASN A 135 2.34 6.61 -5.49
N ALA A 136 1.57 7.61 -5.08
CA ALA A 136 0.11 7.68 -5.28
C ALA A 136 -0.36 7.59 -6.75
N SER A 137 0.51 7.85 -7.73
CA SER A 137 0.17 7.74 -9.15
C SER A 137 0.13 6.31 -9.68
N ILE A 138 0.76 5.37 -8.96
CA ILE A 138 0.92 3.97 -9.37
C ILE A 138 0.47 2.96 -8.32
N ASP A 139 0.34 3.39 -7.06
CA ASP A 139 0.11 2.51 -5.92
C ASP A 139 -1.03 3.04 -5.03
N PRO A 140 -2.07 2.21 -4.76
CA PRO A 140 -3.09 2.51 -3.78
C PRO A 140 -2.62 2.93 -2.41
N LEU A 141 -1.51 2.37 -1.93
CA LEU A 141 -0.96 2.75 -0.65
C LEU A 141 -0.64 4.25 -0.62
N GLY A 142 -0.13 4.82 -1.71
CA GLY A 142 0.28 6.21 -1.78
C GLY A 142 -0.88 7.19 -1.57
N TYR A 143 -2.01 7.00 -2.25
CA TYR A 143 -3.18 7.87 -2.02
C TYR A 143 -3.86 7.55 -0.68
N ALA A 144 -3.82 6.30 -0.20
CA ALA A 144 -4.36 5.95 1.11
C ALA A 144 -3.60 6.65 2.24
N GLN A 145 -2.28 6.79 2.12
CA GLN A 145 -1.43 7.56 3.03
C GLN A 145 -1.79 9.05 3.02
N ILE A 146 -2.02 9.64 1.85
CA ILE A 146 -2.48 11.03 1.73
C ILE A 146 -3.82 11.20 2.47
N PHE A 147 -4.81 10.37 2.14
CA PHE A 147 -6.15 10.44 2.77
C PHE A 147 -6.06 10.26 4.29
N ALA A 148 -5.21 9.37 4.75
CA ALA A 148 -4.99 9.16 6.18
C ALA A 148 -4.47 10.39 6.91
N LEU A 149 -3.48 11.08 6.33
CA LEU A 149 -2.92 12.28 6.93
C LEU A 149 -3.93 13.43 6.89
N GLU A 150 -4.69 13.59 5.79
CA GLU A 150 -5.77 14.58 5.67
C GLU A 150 -6.88 14.34 6.70
N LEU A 151 -7.34 13.09 6.81
CA LEU A 151 -8.37 12.70 7.77
C LEU A 151 -7.90 12.89 9.20
N ALA A 152 -6.65 12.54 9.52
CA ALA A 152 -6.07 12.76 10.83
C ALA A 152 -5.94 14.25 11.19
N GLU A 153 -5.63 15.10 10.21
CA GLU A 153 -5.61 16.55 10.40
C GLU A 153 -7.01 17.17 10.61
N SER A 154 -8.05 16.53 10.08
CA SER A 154 -9.42 17.06 10.16
C SER A 154 -9.90 17.21 11.61
N ALA A 155 -10.69 18.27 11.88
CA ALA A 155 -11.12 18.67 13.22
C ALA A 155 -11.97 17.62 13.98
N GLY A 156 -12.41 16.55 13.31
CA GLY A 156 -13.19 15.44 13.90
C GLY A 156 -12.41 14.15 14.13
N SER A 157 -11.09 14.12 13.87
CA SER A 157 -10.29 12.89 13.93
C SER A 157 -10.01 12.36 15.34
N GLY A 158 -10.11 13.23 16.36
CA GLY A 158 -9.73 12.91 17.74
C GLY A 158 -8.22 12.74 17.94
N VAL A 159 -7.39 13.01 16.91
CA VAL A 159 -5.94 12.94 16.98
C VAL A 159 -5.39 14.26 17.52
N ALA A 160 -4.72 14.21 18.67
CA ALA A 160 -4.15 15.41 19.29
C ALA A 160 -3.02 16.00 18.43
N ASN A 161 -2.96 17.33 18.37
CA ASN A 161 -1.90 18.09 17.67
C ASN A 161 -1.71 17.69 16.19
N ALA A 162 -2.78 17.32 15.52
CA ALA A 162 -2.77 16.92 14.11
C ALA A 162 -3.07 18.06 13.12
N SER A 163 -3.32 19.30 13.60
CA SER A 163 -3.81 20.43 12.78
C SER A 163 -2.91 20.83 11.59
N SER A 164 -1.67 20.35 11.56
CA SER A 164 -0.70 20.55 10.48
C SER A 164 -0.12 19.24 9.94
N LEU A 165 -0.68 18.09 10.32
CA LEU A 165 -0.08 16.78 10.03
C LEU A 165 0.07 16.54 8.53
N TYR A 166 -1.00 16.76 7.76
CA TYR A 166 -0.93 16.62 6.31
C TYR A 166 -0.01 17.68 5.72
N ARG A 167 -0.17 18.95 6.13
CA ARG A 167 0.63 20.07 5.63
C ARG A 167 2.12 19.99 5.95
N HIS A 168 2.50 19.15 6.91
CA HIS A 168 3.90 18.90 7.27
C HIS A 168 4.62 18.00 6.24
N PHE A 169 3.88 17.11 5.59
CA PHE A 169 4.43 16.13 4.64
C PHE A 169 4.09 16.45 3.18
N TYR A 170 3.00 17.18 2.94
CA TYR A 170 2.49 17.48 1.61
C TYR A 170 2.11 18.95 1.47
N SER A 171 2.23 19.44 0.24
CA SER A 171 1.68 20.70 -0.21
C SER A 171 0.47 20.47 -1.13
N GLY A 172 -0.36 21.50 -1.31
CA GLY A 172 -1.67 21.40 -1.93
C GLY A 172 -2.80 21.40 -0.89
N ALA A 173 -4.01 21.76 -1.27
CA ALA A 173 -5.16 21.71 -0.38
C ALA A 173 -5.61 20.25 -0.15
N PRO A 174 -6.12 19.88 1.04
CA PRO A 174 -6.72 18.56 1.24
C PRO A 174 -7.78 18.25 0.17
N GLY A 175 -7.78 17.02 -0.35
CA GLY A 175 -8.66 16.59 -1.43
C GLY A 175 -8.28 17.12 -2.83
N SER A 176 -7.13 17.77 -2.97
CA SER A 176 -6.56 18.21 -4.26
C SER A 176 -5.27 17.44 -4.59
N LEU A 177 -4.52 17.89 -5.60
CA LEU A 177 -3.25 17.29 -5.94
C LEU A 177 -2.23 17.51 -4.80
N ALA A 178 -1.90 16.44 -4.09
CA ALA A 178 -0.90 16.46 -3.02
C ALA A 178 0.51 16.30 -3.61
N THR A 179 1.40 17.24 -3.30
CA THR A 179 2.81 17.18 -3.69
C THR A 179 3.68 16.95 -2.45
N PRO A 180 4.41 15.83 -2.33
CA PRO A 180 5.25 15.55 -1.17
C PRO A 180 6.33 16.60 -0.98
N ASP A 181 6.55 17.03 0.26
CA ASP A 181 7.68 17.88 0.63
C ASP A 181 8.95 17.02 0.76
N PRO A 182 9.98 17.21 -0.09
CA PRO A 182 11.21 16.41 -0.03
C PRO A 182 12.02 16.60 1.27
N ALA A 183 11.76 17.68 2.02
CA ALA A 183 12.41 17.93 3.30
C ALA A 183 11.97 16.93 4.39
N THR A 184 10.72 16.47 4.34
CA THR A 184 10.11 15.62 5.36
C THR A 184 9.64 14.26 4.82
N THR A 185 9.52 14.12 3.51
CA THR A 185 8.88 12.97 2.87
C THR A 185 9.78 12.31 1.83
N ARG A 186 9.76 10.98 1.77
CA ARG A 186 10.52 10.17 0.80
C ARG A 186 9.58 9.20 0.09
N ILE A 187 9.49 9.35 -1.24
CA ILE A 187 8.76 8.39 -2.06
C ILE A 187 9.61 7.14 -2.22
N ALA A 188 9.03 5.98 -1.92
CA ALA A 188 9.64 4.68 -2.14
C ALA A 188 8.58 3.61 -2.45
N PRO A 189 8.95 2.51 -3.14
CA PRO A 189 8.06 1.36 -3.30
C PRO A 189 7.64 0.76 -1.96
N GLU A 190 6.39 0.27 -1.86
CA GLU A 190 5.91 -0.46 -0.67
C GLU A 190 6.84 -1.62 -0.30
N ALA A 191 7.35 -2.34 -1.30
CA ALA A 191 8.24 -3.49 -1.11
C ALA A 191 9.52 -3.14 -0.32
N ASP A 192 9.99 -1.90 -0.39
CA ASP A 192 11.23 -1.45 0.23
C ASP A 192 11.01 -0.89 1.65
N ALA A 193 9.76 -0.74 2.09
CA ALA A 193 9.42 -0.05 3.34
C ALA A 193 10.15 -0.61 4.57
N ALA A 194 10.25 -1.94 4.69
CA ALA A 194 10.96 -2.57 5.81
C ALA A 194 12.44 -2.18 5.85
N ALA A 195 13.16 -2.37 4.73
CA ALA A 195 14.58 -2.05 4.64
C ALA A 195 14.85 -0.55 4.87
N LEU A 196 13.97 0.33 4.39
CA LEU A 196 14.10 1.77 4.56
C LEU A 196 13.90 2.22 6.00
N VAL A 197 12.95 1.62 6.72
CA VAL A 197 12.72 1.90 8.15
C VAL A 197 13.87 1.35 8.97
N GLU A 198 14.29 0.11 8.76
CA GLU A 198 15.38 -0.54 9.51
C GLU A 198 16.73 0.17 9.33
N SER A 199 17.06 0.57 8.10
CA SER A 199 18.27 1.34 7.81
C SER A 199 18.23 2.77 8.35
N GLY A 200 17.05 3.26 8.75
CA GLY A 200 16.85 4.66 9.15
C GLY A 200 16.84 5.65 7.99
N THR A 201 16.78 5.17 6.74
CA THR A 201 16.60 6.01 5.55
C THR A 201 15.30 6.81 5.64
N VAL A 202 14.26 6.20 6.21
CA VAL A 202 13.06 6.87 6.71
C VAL A 202 12.90 6.53 8.19
N SER A 203 12.29 7.44 8.93
CA SER A 203 12.02 7.23 10.35
C SER A 203 10.75 6.41 10.56
N ALA A 204 9.75 6.60 9.69
CA ALA A 204 8.46 5.92 9.76
C ALA A 204 7.87 5.68 8.37
N PHE A 205 6.91 4.77 8.27
CA PHE A 205 6.14 4.48 7.05
C PHE A 205 4.70 4.15 7.45
N LEU A 206 3.71 4.74 6.78
CA LEU A 206 2.31 4.32 6.93
C LEU A 206 2.05 3.15 5.99
N ILE A 207 1.80 1.95 6.48
CA ILE A 207 1.73 0.74 5.65
C ILE A 207 0.62 -0.21 6.10
N TYR A 208 0.26 -1.17 5.27
CA TYR A 208 -0.70 -2.21 5.61
C TYR A 208 -0.24 -3.07 6.79
N ARG A 209 -1.18 -3.46 7.65
CA ARG A 209 -0.88 -4.28 8.82
C ARG A 209 -0.37 -5.66 8.41
N SER A 210 -0.89 -6.25 7.33
CA SER A 210 -0.39 -7.55 6.85
C SER A 210 1.10 -7.48 6.48
N TYR A 211 1.53 -6.40 5.83
CA TYR A 211 2.93 -6.17 5.50
C TYR A 211 3.78 -6.01 6.77
N ALA A 212 3.34 -5.19 7.72
CA ALA A 212 4.06 -5.00 8.98
C ALA A 212 4.23 -6.33 9.76
N LEU A 213 3.21 -7.20 9.72
CA LEU A 213 3.26 -8.54 10.31
C LEU A 213 4.22 -9.48 9.58
N SER A 214 4.21 -9.49 8.24
CA SER A 214 5.04 -10.40 7.44
C SER A 214 6.52 -10.03 7.47
N THR A 215 6.84 -8.76 7.78
CA THR A 215 8.21 -8.24 7.86
C THR A 215 8.71 -8.04 9.29
N HIS A 216 7.90 -8.41 10.31
CA HIS A 216 8.24 -8.26 11.72
C HIS A 216 8.60 -6.82 12.17
N LEU A 217 8.10 -5.82 11.46
CA LEU A 217 8.32 -4.43 11.83
C LEU A 217 7.60 -4.07 13.13
N SER A 218 8.18 -3.15 13.88
CA SER A 218 7.49 -2.53 15.01
C SER A 218 6.42 -1.57 14.48
N TYR A 219 5.19 -1.74 14.96
CA TYR A 219 4.08 -0.83 14.66
C TYR A 219 3.23 -0.59 15.90
#